data_AF-A0A0V0YRI1-F1
#
_entry.id   AF-A0A0V0YRI1-F1
#
_cell.length_a   1.000
_cell.length_b   1.000
_cell.length_c   1.000
_cell.angle_alpha   90.00
_cell.angle_beta   90.00
_cell.angle_gamma   90.00
#
_symmetry.space_group_name_H-M   'P 1'
#
loop_
_entity.id
_entity.type
_entity.pdbx_description
1 polymer ?
#
loop_
_entity_poly.entity_id
_entity_poly.type
_entity_poly.pdbx_seq_one_letter_code
_entity_poly.pdbx_strand_id
1 'polypeptide(L)' 'MIVNCLFDSGSQRSFVKKSVAEALSLKGPFETVNIESFGNINSECLRVRRHCV' A
#
# COMPACT_ATOMS: atom_id res chain seq x y z
N MET A 1 -7.05 -10.55 -15.04
CA MET A 1 -6.27 -10.98 -13.86
C MET A 1 -7.19 -10.88 -12.65
N ILE A 2 -7.33 -11.94 -11.87
CA ILE A 2 -8.12 -11.93 -10.63
C ILE A 2 -7.14 -11.72 -9.47
N VAL A 3 -7.44 -10.78 -8.59
CA VAL A 3 -6.65 -10.50 -7.38
C VAL A 3 -7.57 -10.64 -6.18
N ASN A 4 -7.14 -11.42 -5.19
CA ASN A 4 -7.85 -11.51 -3.93
C ASN A 4 -7.55 -10.27 -3.10
N CYS A 5 -8.61 -9.60 -2.66
CA CYS A 5 -8.54 -8.38 -1.86
C CYS A 5 -9.05 -8.65 -0.45
N LEU A 6 -8.44 -7.99 0.54
CA LEU A 6 -8.96 -7.92 1.89
C LEU A 6 -9.79 -6.65 2.02
N PHE A 7 -11.07 -6.78 2.36
CA PHE A 7 -11.90 -5.64 2.74
C PHE A 7 -11.66 -5.34 4.22
N ASP A 8 -10.80 -4.35 4.47
CA ASP A 8 -10.42 -3.93 5.81
C ASP A 8 -10.99 -2.53 6.11
N SER A 9 -12.09 -2.49 6.85
CA SER A 9 -12.69 -1.23 7.31
C SER A 9 -11.87 -0.51 8.38
N GLY A 10 -10.87 -1.17 8.98
CA GLY A 10 -9.95 -0.57 9.93
C GLY A 10 -8.83 0.24 9.28
N SER A 11 -8.63 0.09 7.97
CA SER A 11 -7.61 0.84 7.23
C SER A 11 -8.15 2.15 6.67
N GLN A 12 -7.42 3.25 6.89
CA GLN A 12 -7.75 4.57 6.35
C GLN A 12 -7.47 4.69 4.84
N ARG A 13 -6.64 3.80 4.28
CA ARG A 13 -6.25 3.79 2.86
C ARG A 13 -6.17 2.37 2.33
N SER A 14 -6.39 2.22 1.03
CA SER A 14 -6.13 0.94 0.36
C SER A 14 -4.64 0.78 0.07
N PHE A 15 -4.12 -0.43 0.27
CA PHE A 15 -2.74 -0.79 -0.04
C PHE A 15 -2.71 -1.91 -1.06
N VAL A 16 -1.80 -1.81 -2.03
CA VAL A 16 -1.60 -2.81 -3.08
C VAL A 16 -0.24 -3.45 -2.87
N LYS A 17 -0.17 -4.79 -2.96
CA LYS A 17 1.11 -5.50 -2.93
C LYS A 17 2.00 -5.03 -4.07
N LYS A 18 3.29 -4.82 -3.78
CA LYS A 18 4.28 -4.37 -4.77
C LYS A 18 4.26 -5.21 -6.06
N SER A 19 4.19 -6.54 -5.94
CA SER A 19 4.12 -7.45 -7.10
C SER A 19 2.90 -7.23 -7.99
N VAL A 20 1.74 -6.91 -7.41
CA VAL A 20 0.51 -6.60 -8.16
C VAL A 20 0.64 -5.25 -8.86
N ALA A 21 1.18 -4.24 -8.18
CA ALA A 21 1.42 -2.93 -8.77
C ALA A 21 2.42 -3.00 -9.94
N GLU A 22 3.47 -3.80 -9.82
CA GLU A 22 4.46 -4.06 -10.87
C GLU A 22 3.85 -4.82 -12.06
N ALA A 23 3.07 -5.89 -11.80
CA ALA A 23 2.39 -6.65 -12.85
C ALA A 23 1.40 -5.81 -13.66
N LEU A 24 0.77 -4.82 -13.02
CA LEU A 24 -0.13 -3.85 -13.65
C LEU A 24 0.60 -2.63 -14.22
N SER A 25 1.92 -2.55 -14.08
CA SER A 25 2.73 -1.40 -14.49
C SER A 25 2.19 -0.06 -13.95
N LEU A 26 1.66 -0.06 -12.72
CA LEU A 26 1.08 1.14 -12.13
C LEU A 26 2.18 2.20 -11.94
N LYS A 27 1.91 3.39 -12.46
CA LYS A 27 2.79 4.55 -12.32
C LYS A 27 2.22 5.52 -11.29
N GLY A 28 3.09 6.33 -10.72
CA GLY A 28 2.70 7.29 -9.70
C GLY A 28 3.90 7.95 -9.03
N PRO A 29 3.69 9.14 -8.44
CA PRO A 29 4.72 9.80 -7.66
C PRO A 29 5.09 8.93 -6.44
N PHE A 30 6.34 9.07 -6.01
CA PHE A 30 6.76 8.54 -4.72
C PHE A 30 6.40 9.52 -3.62
N GLU A 31 5.90 8.98 -2.52
CA GLU A 31 5.55 9.72 -1.31
C GLU A 31 6.13 8.98 -0.11
N THR A 32 6.52 9.74 0.91
CA THR A 32 6.94 9.18 2.19
C THR A 32 5.72 9.10 3.09
N VAL A 33 5.47 7.91 3.63
CA VAL A 33 4.34 7.66 4.54
C VAL A 33 4.84 6.97 5.80
N ASN A 34 4.20 7.27 6.92
CA ASN A 34 4.37 6.48 8.14
C ASN A 34 3.24 5.47 8.18
N ILE A 35 3.59 4.19 8.30
CA ILE A 35 2.61 3.11 8.42
C ILE A 35 2.69 2.56 9.85
N GLU A 36 1.60 2.73 10.58
CA GLU A 36 1.40 2.11 11.88
C GLU A 36 0.65 0.80 11.67
N SER A 37 1.13 -0.28 12.27
CA SER A 37 0.55 -1.61 12.12
C SER A 37 0.48 -2.30 13.47
N PHE A 38 -0.58 -3.09 13.66
CA PHE A 38 -0.75 -3.85 14.89
C PHE A 38 0.43 -4.82 15.11
N GLY A 39 1.00 -4.79 16.31
CA GLY A 39 2.15 -5.62 16.66
C GLY A 39 3.51 -5.09 16.20
N ASN A 40 3.57 -3.94 15.52
CA ASN A 40 4.83 -3.25 15.24
C ASN A 40 5.06 -2.12 16.24
N ILE A 41 6.07 -2.27 17.10
CA ILE A 41 6.47 -1.26 18.09
C ILE A 41 7.18 -0.05 17.45
N ASN A 42 7.62 -0.17 16.19
CA ASN A 42 8.28 0.90 15.46
C ASN A 42 7.40 1.35 14.28
N SER A 43 7.08 2.63 14.23
CA SER A 43 6.49 3.23 13.02
C SER A 43 7.54 3.23 11.91
N GLU A 44 7.28 2.53 10.81
CA GLU A 44 8.17 2.56 9.66
C GLU A 44 7.82 3.73 8.74
N CYS A 45 8.82 4.58 8.50
CA CYS A 45 8.77 5.63 7.50
C CYS A 45 9.16 5.04 6.14
N LEU A 46 8.17 4.80 5.30
CA LEU A 46 8.32 4.07 4.03
C LEU A 46 8.13 5.00 2.85
N ARG A 47 9.00 4.88 1.84
CA ARG A 47 8.80 5.49 0.52
C ARG A 47 7.94 4.56 -0.32
N VAL A 48 6.71 4.98 -0.60
CA VAL A 48 5.72 4.22 -1.37
C VAL A 48 5.34 4.97 -2.63
N ARG A 49 4.80 4.27 -3.64
CA ARG A 49 4.18 4.94 -4.79
C ARG A 49 2.70 5.15 -4.51
N ARG A 50 2.22 6.39 -4.68
CA ARG A 50 0.79 6.66 -4.66
C ARG A 50 0.23 6.43 -6.05
N HIS A 51 -0.74 5.53 -6.15
CA HIS A 51 -1.51 5.31 -7.36
C HIS A 51 -2.86 5.98 -7.18
N CYS A 52 -3.26 6.82 -8.15
CA CYS A 52 -4.64 7.28 -8.23
C CYS A 52 -5.46 6.10 -8.77
N VAL A 53 -6.25 5.48 -7.90
CA VAL A 53 -7.34 4.57 -8.26
C VAL A 53 -8.62 5.17 -7.75
#